data_AF-A0A7S4FTA7-F1
#
_entry.id   AF-A0A7S4FTA7-F1
#
_cell.length_a   1.000
_cell.length_b   1.000
_cell.length_c   1.000
_cell.angle_alpha   90.00
_cell.angle_beta   90.00
_cell.angle_gamma   90.00
#
_symmetry.space_group_name_H-M   'P 1'
#
loop_
_entity.id
_entity.type
_entity.pdbx_description
1 polymer ?
#
loop_
_entity_poly.entity_id
_entity_poly.type
_entity_poly.pdbx_seq_one_letter_code
_entity_poly.pdbx_strand_id
1 'polypeptide(L)'
;PFGSAPWSAVAAAATTFVAAVFQLRSRQRSTPCTPVEPVQLAGAGPKYVAMAATSGEMDPRQAMPKGSRFFPSMTIRTRFRRDYDLTYPKFMKTMEENFPGAMPEIEFLAKTTKVLNEAGLNKDNAIAMISVCRDEFTREIVESLDEFWGQSFSMGSIAGMVNMGKTGMGAGMAHAPICPDGVERYVFVSAPHIAISEKGEIGKCYRPGRKQINAACGALLAMLGELQDGKLQVTLDTTDLEISKMKQQLLGYFTYGEVPTLVQLTKASRRLIEDQLEAILAAKDLSNTEFAFVSGVQVHGPDGFNFFWPAVFYIRKRGSARVDIDVQDLVAVDATELLQGLYASDLAKVMFVVAQGDLRAVAQWVEDGSDVNAQDTDGVTVLNAAAANGHKDIVFYLLTHGADPSILDHRGRGPLQEAVAGGFQ
;
A
#
# COMPACT_ATOMS: atom_id res chain seq x y z
N PRO A 1 -27.82 -10.02 68.56
CA PRO A 1 -27.57 -8.79 69.34
C PRO A 1 -27.06 -7.67 68.42
N PHE A 2 -27.95 -6.73 68.13
CA PHE A 2 -27.65 -5.49 67.39
C PHE A 2 -26.51 -4.71 68.07
N GLY A 3 -25.67 -4.06 67.26
CA GLY A 3 -24.63 -3.15 67.71
C GLY A 3 -24.15 -2.26 66.56
N SER A 4 -24.96 -1.25 66.25
CA SER A 4 -24.69 -0.15 65.33
C SER A 4 -23.46 0.68 65.71
N ALA A 5 -22.59 0.98 64.75
CA ALA A 5 -21.58 2.03 64.80
C ALA A 5 -21.33 2.57 63.36
N PRO A 6 -20.99 3.86 63.17
CA PRO A 6 -21.76 4.75 62.30
C PRO A 6 -21.09 5.14 60.98
N TRP A 7 -21.93 5.60 60.05
CA TRP A 7 -21.58 6.33 58.85
C TRP A 7 -20.85 7.65 59.18
N SER A 8 -19.53 7.59 59.27
CA SER A 8 -18.67 8.79 59.13
C SER A 8 -17.32 8.50 58.47
N ALA A 9 -17.10 7.30 57.93
CA ALA A 9 -15.88 6.92 57.21
C ALA A 9 -15.94 7.11 55.68
N VAL A 10 -17.04 7.67 55.14
CA VAL A 10 -17.23 7.89 53.69
C VAL A 10 -17.07 9.37 53.29
N ALA A 11 -16.80 10.29 54.23
CA ALA A 11 -16.65 11.73 53.94
C ALA A 11 -15.27 12.34 54.24
N ALA A 12 -14.27 11.55 54.66
CA ALA A 12 -12.95 12.09 55.05
C ALA A 12 -11.77 11.65 54.15
N ALA A 13 -12.01 10.82 53.12
CA ALA A 13 -10.97 10.41 52.16
C ALA A 13 -11.09 11.09 50.78
N ALA A 14 -12.16 11.84 50.53
CA ALA A 14 -12.40 12.55 49.27
C ALA A 14 -11.83 13.99 49.23
N THR A 15 -11.24 14.48 50.33
CA THR A 15 -10.68 15.85 50.40
C THR A 15 -9.15 15.89 50.39
N THR A 16 -8.47 14.74 50.43
CA THR A 16 -7.00 14.67 50.54
C THR A 16 -6.27 14.39 49.22
N PHE A 17 -7.00 14.10 48.12
CA PHE A 17 -6.38 13.87 46.80
C PHE A 17 -6.40 15.10 45.88
N VAL A 18 -7.22 16.12 46.17
CA VAL A 18 -7.27 17.37 45.39
C VAL A 18 -6.27 18.43 45.91
N ALA A 19 -5.73 18.28 47.12
CA ALA A 19 -4.73 19.21 47.68
C ALA A 19 -3.27 18.85 47.31
N ALA A 20 -2.97 17.61 46.93
CA ALA A 20 -1.61 17.17 46.59
C ALA A 20 -1.18 17.53 45.15
N VAL A 21 -2.13 17.81 44.25
CA VAL A 21 -1.84 18.24 42.86
C VAL A 21 -1.64 19.76 42.76
N PHE A 22 -2.08 20.54 43.75
CA PHE A 22 -1.91 22.00 43.77
C PHE A 22 -0.70 22.51 44.59
N GLN A 23 -0.06 21.68 45.42
CA GLN A 23 1.12 22.08 46.23
C GLN A 23 2.49 21.85 45.58
N LEU A 24 2.58 21.24 44.40
CA LEU A 24 3.83 21.22 43.60
C LEU A 24 4.00 22.44 42.68
N ARG A 25 3.05 23.39 42.71
CA ARG A 25 3.14 24.71 42.06
C ARG A 25 3.09 25.85 43.07
N SER A 26 3.89 25.79 44.14
CA SER A 26 4.37 27.00 44.83
C SER A 26 5.28 26.63 46.00
N ARG A 27 6.60 26.79 45.82
CA ARG A 27 7.57 27.34 46.79
C ARG A 27 8.98 26.93 46.41
N GLN A 28 9.64 27.79 45.64
CA GLN A 28 10.96 28.31 46.00
C GLN A 28 11.05 29.75 45.46
N ARG A 29 10.99 30.72 46.38
CA ARG A 29 11.27 32.15 46.17
C ARG A 29 12.44 32.54 47.07
N SER A 30 13.26 33.49 46.57
CA SER A 30 13.98 34.59 47.29
C SER A 30 15.12 34.20 48.27
N THR A 31 16.31 34.84 48.38
CA THR A 31 16.92 36.16 48.01
C THR A 31 18.38 36.18 48.59
N PRO A 32 19.24 37.23 48.51
CA PRO A 32 19.30 38.47 47.69
C PRO A 32 20.69 38.75 47.04
N CYS A 33 20.78 39.70 46.10
CA CYS A 33 22.04 40.41 45.78
C CYS A 33 21.72 41.88 45.44
N THR A 34 22.47 42.80 46.02
CA THR A 34 22.52 44.26 45.72
C THR A 34 23.97 44.74 45.90
N PRO A 35 24.38 45.92 45.41
CA PRO A 35 24.33 46.43 44.03
C PRO A 35 25.71 46.99 43.60
N VAL A 36 26.01 47.10 42.29
CA VAL A 36 26.93 48.15 41.80
C VAL A 36 26.42 48.70 40.48
N GLU A 37 26.36 50.02 40.43
CA GLU A 37 25.83 50.91 39.39
C GLU A 37 26.80 51.13 38.20
N PRO A 38 26.38 51.85 37.13
CA PRO A 38 26.66 51.51 35.75
C PRO A 38 27.86 52.25 35.14
N VAL A 39 28.43 51.66 34.08
CA VAL A 39 29.21 52.39 33.09
C VAL A 39 28.64 52.10 31.71
N GLN A 40 28.23 53.17 31.03
CA GLN A 40 27.67 53.15 29.68
C GLN A 40 28.70 53.70 28.70
N LEU A 41 28.61 53.20 27.45
CA LEU A 41 29.24 53.62 26.18
C LEU A 41 30.57 52.89 25.85
N ALA A 42 30.79 52.32 24.66
CA ALA A 42 30.11 52.39 23.38
C ALA A 42 30.54 51.21 22.46
N GLY A 43 29.72 50.91 21.45
CA GLY A 43 30.21 50.38 20.17
C GLY A 43 29.87 48.93 19.80
N ALA A 44 29.07 48.80 18.73
CA ALA A 44 28.93 47.66 17.82
C ALA A 44 28.20 46.39 18.32
N GLY A 45 26.91 46.28 17.95
CA GLY A 45 26.23 45.00 17.84
C GLY A 45 26.52 44.33 16.48
N PRO A 46 26.38 42.99 16.33
CA PRO A 46 26.36 42.37 15.02
C PRO A 46 24.93 42.29 14.50
N LYS A 47 24.76 42.92 13.34
CA LYS A 47 23.56 42.93 12.50
C LYS A 47 23.33 41.57 11.85
N TYR A 48 22.04 41.25 11.65
CA TYR A 48 21.57 40.46 10.52
C TYR A 48 22.20 40.95 9.22
N VAL A 49 22.80 40.06 8.42
CA VAL A 49 23.20 40.34 7.04
C VAL A 49 22.63 39.24 6.15
N ALA A 50 21.63 39.65 5.35
CA ALA A 50 21.31 39.01 4.09
C ALA A 50 22.53 39.10 3.16
N MET A 51 23.03 37.98 2.66
CA MET A 51 23.96 38.00 1.55
C MET A 51 23.19 37.96 0.23
N ALA A 52 23.10 39.15 -0.35
CA ALA A 52 22.81 39.36 -1.76
C ALA A 52 23.91 38.72 -2.62
N ALA A 53 23.46 38.23 -3.78
CA ALA A 53 24.30 37.76 -4.86
C ALA A 53 25.35 38.80 -5.28
N THR A 54 26.60 38.35 -5.44
CA THR A 54 27.58 39.04 -6.27
C THR A 54 28.15 38.06 -7.28
N SER A 55 28.04 38.49 -8.53
CA SER A 55 28.54 37.91 -9.78
C SER A 55 29.98 37.40 -9.71
N GLY A 56 30.13 36.10 -9.96
CA GLY A 56 31.34 35.49 -10.50
C GLY A 56 30.88 34.48 -11.55
N GLU A 57 31.20 34.73 -12.81
CA GLU A 57 30.87 33.86 -13.94
C GLU A 57 31.46 32.46 -13.71
N MET A 58 30.58 31.48 -13.51
CA MET A 58 30.92 30.06 -13.64
C MET A 58 30.52 29.59 -15.04
N ASP A 59 31.50 28.98 -15.72
CA ASP A 59 31.40 28.34 -17.03
C ASP A 59 30.15 27.42 -17.14
N PRO A 60 29.27 27.60 -18.15
CA PRO A 60 28.05 26.79 -18.31
C PRO A 60 28.28 25.31 -18.60
N ARG A 61 29.52 24.82 -18.72
CA ARG A 61 29.82 23.42 -19.12
C ARG A 61 30.23 22.48 -17.99
N GLN A 62 30.15 22.88 -16.73
CA GLN A 62 30.48 22.00 -15.60
C GLN A 62 29.40 22.01 -14.51
N ALA A 63 28.18 21.61 -14.87
CA ALA A 63 27.20 21.13 -13.90
C ALA A 63 27.41 19.63 -13.68
N MET A 64 27.85 19.24 -12.48
CA MET A 64 27.73 17.85 -12.01
C MET A 64 26.25 17.43 -12.07
N PRO A 65 25.94 16.20 -12.51
CA PRO A 65 24.56 15.75 -12.56
C PRO A 65 23.98 15.72 -11.13
N LYS A 66 22.90 16.48 -10.93
CA LYS A 66 22.07 16.38 -9.74
C LYS A 66 21.71 14.91 -9.55
N GLY A 67 22.08 14.35 -8.40
CA GLY A 67 21.77 12.97 -8.04
C GLY A 67 20.31 12.66 -8.34
N SER A 68 20.11 11.72 -9.26
CA SER A 68 18.84 11.08 -9.53
C SER A 68 18.33 10.53 -8.22
N ARG A 69 17.22 11.08 -7.73
CA ARG A 69 16.44 10.41 -6.68
C ARG A 69 16.01 9.10 -7.29
N PHE A 70 16.50 8.01 -6.71
CA PHE A 70 16.11 6.64 -7.02
C PHE A 70 14.61 6.52 -6.70
N PHE A 71 13.76 6.78 -7.69
CA PHE A 71 12.40 6.26 -7.73
C PHE A 71 12.53 4.89 -8.40
N PRO A 72 12.17 3.78 -7.76
CA PRO A 72 11.91 2.57 -8.52
C PRO A 72 10.64 2.89 -9.32
N SER A 73 10.81 3.29 -10.57
CA SER A 73 9.77 3.05 -11.57
C SER A 73 9.74 1.52 -11.66
N MET A 74 8.61 0.94 -11.25
CA MET A 74 8.33 -0.44 -11.55
C MET A 74 7.60 -0.40 -12.88
N THR A 75 8.28 -0.73 -13.99
CA THR A 75 7.59 -1.28 -15.16
C THR A 75 6.58 -2.30 -14.64
N ILE A 76 5.28 -2.01 -14.80
CA ILE A 76 4.22 -2.96 -14.49
C ILE A 76 4.61 -4.25 -15.21
N ARG A 77 5.03 -5.26 -14.45
CA ARG A 77 5.26 -6.60 -14.99
C ARG A 77 3.88 -7.19 -15.25
N THR A 78 3.22 -6.76 -16.31
CA THR A 78 2.01 -7.40 -16.79
C THR A 78 2.43 -8.76 -17.33
N ARG A 79 2.41 -9.79 -16.49
CA ARG A 79 2.20 -11.17 -16.95
C ARG A 79 0.70 -11.42 -16.83
N PHE A 80 0.08 -12.08 -17.80
CA PHE A 80 -1.36 -12.28 -17.70
C PHE A 80 -1.69 -13.54 -16.93
N ARG A 81 -2.90 -13.59 -16.38
CA ARG A 81 -3.40 -14.78 -15.66
C ARG A 81 -3.19 -16.07 -16.45
N ARG A 82 -3.31 -16.01 -17.78
CA ARG A 82 -3.12 -17.14 -18.70
C ARG A 82 -1.68 -17.68 -18.71
N ASP A 83 -0.67 -16.82 -18.54
CA ASP A 83 0.74 -17.23 -18.46
C ASP A 83 1.03 -17.97 -17.14
N TYR A 84 0.31 -17.59 -16.07
CA TYR A 84 0.39 -18.24 -14.76
C TYR A 84 -0.24 -19.62 -14.73
N ASP A 85 -1.37 -19.82 -15.41
CA ASP A 85 -2.02 -21.13 -15.49
C ASP A 85 -1.09 -22.19 -16.08
N LEU A 86 -0.24 -21.79 -17.03
CA LEU A 86 0.74 -22.67 -17.67
C LEU A 86 2.02 -22.83 -16.84
N THR A 87 2.54 -21.73 -16.26
CA THR A 87 3.83 -21.72 -15.56
C THR A 87 3.72 -22.25 -14.13
N TYR A 88 2.66 -21.91 -13.40
CA TYR A 88 2.47 -22.24 -11.99
C TYR A 88 1.08 -22.85 -11.69
N PRO A 89 0.74 -24.01 -12.27
CA PRO A 89 -0.60 -24.60 -12.15
C PRO A 89 -1.00 -24.94 -10.71
N LYS A 90 -0.03 -25.29 -9.85
CA LYS A 90 -0.29 -25.57 -8.42
C LYS A 90 -0.61 -24.31 -7.63
N PHE A 91 0.11 -23.22 -7.89
CA PHE A 91 -0.20 -21.92 -7.30
C PHE A 91 -1.62 -21.49 -7.69
N MET A 92 -1.94 -21.51 -9.00
CA MET A 92 -3.24 -21.08 -9.51
C MET A 92 -4.39 -21.91 -8.92
N LYS A 93 -4.21 -23.24 -8.85
CA LYS A 93 -5.18 -24.12 -8.20
C LYS A 93 -5.39 -23.75 -6.73
N THR A 94 -4.32 -23.64 -5.94
CA THR A 94 -4.43 -23.27 -4.51
C THR A 94 -5.06 -21.90 -4.34
N MET A 95 -4.72 -20.93 -5.19
CA MET A 95 -5.28 -19.59 -5.14
C MET A 95 -6.79 -19.63 -5.41
N GLU A 96 -7.25 -20.28 -6.48
CA GLU A 96 -8.67 -20.35 -6.84
C GLU A 96 -9.50 -21.09 -5.78
N GLU A 97 -8.96 -22.17 -5.20
CA GLU A 97 -9.62 -22.93 -4.13
C GLU A 97 -9.84 -22.09 -2.86
N ASN A 98 -8.93 -21.16 -2.55
CA ASN A 98 -8.97 -20.38 -1.31
C ASN A 98 -9.52 -18.95 -1.50
N PHE A 99 -9.39 -18.41 -2.71
CA PHE A 99 -9.68 -17.02 -3.08
C PHE A 99 -10.36 -17.00 -4.46
N PRO A 100 -11.56 -17.59 -4.60
CA PRO A 100 -12.24 -17.68 -5.88
C PRO A 100 -12.57 -16.29 -6.42
N GLY A 101 -12.26 -16.06 -7.70
CA GLY A 101 -12.38 -14.75 -8.33
C GLY A 101 -11.23 -13.78 -8.03
N ALA A 102 -10.12 -14.23 -7.44
CA ALA A 102 -8.89 -13.43 -7.39
C ALA A 102 -8.41 -13.10 -8.81
N MET A 103 -7.93 -11.88 -8.99
CA MET A 103 -7.47 -11.36 -10.28
C MET A 103 -6.13 -10.63 -10.10
N PRO A 104 -5.32 -10.47 -11.16
CA PRO A 104 -4.11 -9.65 -11.09
C PRO A 104 -4.40 -8.26 -10.51
N GLU A 105 -3.50 -7.74 -9.69
CA GLU A 105 -3.72 -6.46 -8.98
C GLU A 105 -4.04 -5.30 -9.93
N ILE A 106 -3.35 -5.25 -11.07
CA ILE A 106 -3.57 -4.22 -12.07
C ILE A 106 -4.99 -4.29 -12.68
N GLU A 107 -5.51 -5.49 -12.90
CA GLU A 107 -6.89 -5.69 -13.39
C GLU A 107 -7.88 -5.22 -12.33
N PHE A 108 -7.65 -5.59 -11.07
CA PHE A 108 -8.47 -5.15 -9.95
C PHE A 108 -8.50 -3.61 -9.83
N LEU A 109 -7.35 -2.95 -9.90
CA LEU A 109 -7.26 -1.49 -9.83
C LEU A 109 -7.93 -0.82 -11.04
N ALA A 110 -7.77 -1.35 -12.24
CA ALA A 110 -8.45 -0.85 -13.44
C ALA A 110 -9.96 -0.96 -13.36
N LYS A 111 -10.46 -2.13 -12.96
CA LYS A 111 -11.90 -2.40 -12.83
C LYS A 111 -12.54 -1.55 -11.75
N THR A 112 -11.91 -1.47 -10.57
CA THR A 112 -12.43 -0.64 -9.47
C THR A 112 -12.38 0.85 -9.81
N THR A 113 -11.30 1.32 -10.44
CA THR A 113 -11.18 2.72 -10.86
C THR A 113 -12.24 3.10 -11.89
N LYS A 114 -12.56 2.22 -12.84
CA LYS A 114 -13.68 2.43 -13.77
C LYS A 114 -14.99 2.67 -13.03
N VAL A 115 -15.36 1.75 -12.12
CA VAL A 115 -16.61 1.85 -11.35
C VAL A 115 -16.65 3.13 -10.52
N LEU A 116 -15.53 3.50 -9.91
CA LEU A 116 -15.44 4.72 -9.10
C LEU A 116 -15.56 5.99 -9.94
N ASN A 117 -14.93 6.03 -11.11
CA ASN A 117 -15.05 7.14 -12.07
C ASN A 117 -16.50 7.32 -12.53
N GLU A 118 -17.20 6.22 -12.85
CA GLU A 118 -18.63 6.24 -13.21
C GLU A 118 -19.51 6.72 -12.05
N ALA A 119 -19.09 6.44 -10.81
CA ALA A 119 -19.72 6.99 -9.62
C ALA A 119 -19.31 8.44 -9.31
N GLY A 120 -18.41 9.05 -10.08
CA GLY A 120 -17.96 10.44 -9.90
C GLY A 120 -16.86 10.64 -8.86
N LEU A 121 -16.15 9.59 -8.46
CA LEU A 121 -14.89 9.67 -7.70
C LEU A 121 -13.74 9.43 -8.66
N ASN A 122 -12.74 10.32 -8.68
CA ASN A 122 -11.57 10.20 -9.52
C ASN A 122 -10.34 10.79 -8.82
N LYS A 123 -9.16 10.59 -9.41
CA LYS A 123 -7.87 11.05 -8.85
C LYS A 123 -7.77 12.55 -8.60
N ASP A 124 -8.55 13.37 -9.29
CA ASP A 124 -8.48 14.83 -9.18
C ASP A 124 -9.37 15.35 -8.04
N ASN A 125 -10.37 14.58 -7.63
CA ASN A 125 -11.38 15.00 -6.66
C ASN A 125 -11.42 14.18 -5.37
N ALA A 126 -10.72 13.05 -5.30
CA ALA A 126 -10.68 12.17 -4.13
C ALA A 126 -9.24 11.82 -3.74
N ILE A 127 -9.02 11.60 -2.44
CA ILE A 127 -7.77 11.04 -1.94
C ILE A 127 -7.93 9.54 -1.66
N ALA A 128 -6.98 8.74 -2.14
CA ALA A 128 -6.87 7.33 -1.79
C ALA A 128 -6.25 7.17 -0.39
N MET A 129 -6.85 6.34 0.45
CA MET A 129 -6.35 5.99 1.76
C MET A 129 -6.19 4.47 1.84
N ILE A 130 -4.96 3.98 1.99
CA ILE A 130 -4.63 2.56 1.85
C ILE A 130 -4.16 1.93 3.17
N SER A 131 -4.73 0.78 3.52
CA SER A 131 -4.31 -0.05 4.65
C SER A 131 -3.81 -1.41 4.18
N VAL A 132 -2.48 -1.56 4.12
CA VAL A 132 -1.79 -2.83 3.85
C VAL A 132 -0.75 -3.11 4.92
N CYS A 133 -0.20 -4.33 4.94
CA CYS A 133 0.85 -4.70 5.89
C CYS A 133 2.10 -3.82 5.75
N ARG A 134 2.95 -3.76 6.78
CA ARG A 134 4.27 -3.08 6.67
C ARG A 134 5.30 -3.87 5.84
N ASP A 135 4.96 -5.10 5.45
CA ASP A 135 5.81 -5.99 4.68
C ASP A 135 6.11 -5.39 3.29
N GLU A 136 7.37 -5.48 2.83
CA GLU A 136 7.79 -4.88 1.58
C GLU A 136 7.07 -5.44 0.35
N PHE A 137 6.53 -6.67 0.46
CA PHE A 137 5.72 -7.29 -0.60
C PHE A 137 4.44 -6.50 -0.91
N THR A 138 3.91 -5.77 0.06
CA THR A 138 2.68 -5.00 -0.12
C THR A 138 2.90 -3.65 -0.79
N ARG A 139 4.15 -3.28 -1.09
CA ARG A 139 4.45 -2.00 -1.75
C ARG A 139 3.91 -1.94 -3.16
N GLU A 140 3.86 -3.06 -3.87
CA GLU A 140 3.44 -3.09 -5.28
C GLU A 140 2.01 -2.57 -5.45
N ILE A 141 1.05 -3.04 -4.64
CA ILE A 141 -0.33 -2.52 -4.70
C ILE A 141 -0.42 -1.04 -4.30
N VAL A 142 0.44 -0.55 -3.41
CA VAL A 142 0.46 0.88 -3.04
C VAL A 142 0.96 1.72 -4.22
N GLU A 143 2.06 1.29 -4.85
CA GLU A 143 2.66 1.97 -5.99
C GLU A 143 1.70 1.96 -7.19
N SER A 144 1.08 0.81 -7.50
CA SER A 144 0.04 0.74 -8.52
C SER A 144 -1.20 1.56 -8.16
N LEU A 145 -1.64 1.60 -6.91
CA LEU A 145 -2.76 2.47 -6.52
C LEU A 145 -2.43 3.94 -6.74
N ASP A 146 -1.21 4.36 -6.39
CA ASP A 146 -0.74 5.73 -6.54
C ASP A 146 -0.68 6.18 -8.02
N GLU A 147 -0.44 5.26 -8.95
CA GLU A 147 -0.52 5.54 -10.39
C GLU A 147 -1.94 5.87 -10.86
N PHE A 148 -2.94 5.19 -10.30
CA PHE A 148 -4.34 5.38 -10.66
C PHE A 148 -4.97 6.58 -9.97
N TRP A 149 -4.61 6.83 -8.71
CA TRP A 149 -5.29 7.78 -7.83
C TRP A 149 -4.43 8.96 -7.38
N GLY A 150 -3.16 9.02 -7.77
CA GLY A 150 -2.19 9.94 -7.17
C GLY A 150 -1.74 9.48 -5.78
N GLN A 151 -0.84 10.24 -5.14
CA GLN A 151 -0.25 9.85 -3.85
C GLN A 151 -1.29 9.53 -2.79
N SER A 152 -1.31 8.28 -2.33
CA SER A 152 -2.21 7.80 -1.29
C SER A 152 -1.71 8.11 0.12
N PHE A 153 -2.65 8.15 1.07
CA PHE A 153 -2.34 8.25 2.50
C PHE A 153 -2.27 6.84 3.12
N SER A 154 -1.13 6.51 3.74
CA SER A 154 -0.94 5.21 4.38
C SER A 154 -1.62 5.13 5.75
N MET A 155 -2.47 4.11 5.93
CA MET A 155 -3.20 3.79 7.15
C MET A 155 -2.65 2.55 7.87
N GLY A 156 -1.90 1.74 7.13
CA GLY A 156 -1.56 0.37 7.48
C GLY A 156 -0.49 0.22 8.56
N SER A 157 -0.59 -0.91 9.25
CA SER A 157 0.29 -1.37 10.32
C SER A 157 0.59 -2.86 10.10
N ILE A 158 1.19 -3.55 11.07
CA ILE A 158 1.44 -4.99 10.99
C ILE A 158 0.14 -5.74 10.61
N ALA A 159 0.25 -6.73 9.71
CA ALA A 159 -0.88 -7.47 9.13
C ALA A 159 -1.98 -6.64 8.44
N GLY A 160 -1.72 -5.35 8.16
CA GLY A 160 -2.68 -4.44 7.52
C GLY A 160 -3.61 -3.72 8.49
N MET A 161 -3.39 -3.86 9.81
CA MET A 161 -4.21 -3.22 10.85
C MET A 161 -4.21 -1.68 10.76
N VAL A 162 -5.23 -1.03 11.29
CA VAL A 162 -5.37 0.45 11.30
C VAL A 162 -5.07 1.00 12.69
N ASN A 163 -3.78 1.00 13.04
CA ASN A 163 -3.32 1.43 14.37
C ASN A 163 -3.10 2.95 14.51
N MET A 164 -3.19 3.71 13.42
CA MET A 164 -3.04 5.19 13.44
C MET A 164 -4.17 5.91 14.22
N GLY A 165 -5.29 5.23 14.45
CA GLY A 165 -6.42 5.72 15.23
C GLY A 165 -7.15 6.94 14.65
N LYS A 166 -8.04 7.53 15.46
CA LYS A 166 -8.92 8.66 15.06
C LYS A 166 -8.16 9.92 14.67
N THR A 167 -7.00 10.14 15.31
CA THR A 167 -6.11 11.28 15.02
C THR A 167 -5.43 11.10 13.68
N GLY A 168 -4.82 9.93 13.42
CA GLY A 168 -4.20 9.64 12.12
C GLY A 168 -5.21 9.68 10.98
N MET A 169 -6.40 9.12 11.19
CA MET A 169 -7.50 9.23 10.21
C MET A 169 -7.88 10.69 9.94
N GLY A 170 -7.98 11.52 10.98
CA GLY A 170 -8.27 12.95 10.80
C GLY A 170 -7.20 13.68 10.01
N ALA A 171 -5.92 13.34 10.21
CA ALA A 171 -4.83 13.92 9.44
C ALA A 171 -4.93 13.55 7.96
N GLY A 172 -5.14 12.27 7.65
CA GLY A 172 -5.29 11.83 6.25
C GLY A 172 -6.53 12.41 5.58
N MET A 173 -7.66 12.48 6.29
CA MET A 173 -8.90 13.04 5.76
C MET A 173 -8.79 14.54 5.43
N ALA A 174 -7.97 15.29 6.16
CA ALA A 174 -7.71 16.71 5.91
C ALA A 174 -6.90 16.98 4.62
N HIS A 175 -6.37 15.95 3.98
CA HIS A 175 -5.64 16.06 2.71
C HIS A 175 -6.54 15.86 1.48
N ALA A 176 -7.85 15.66 1.66
CA ALA A 176 -8.78 15.56 0.54
C ALA A 176 -8.71 16.80 -0.37
N PRO A 177 -8.80 16.63 -1.70
CA PRO A 177 -8.86 17.75 -2.62
C PRO A 177 -10.04 18.68 -2.30
N ILE A 178 -9.79 20.00 -2.34
CA ILE A 178 -10.84 21.00 -2.15
C ILE A 178 -11.68 21.06 -3.43
N CYS A 179 -12.84 20.43 -3.40
CA CYS A 179 -13.77 20.41 -4.52
C CYS A 179 -14.68 21.65 -4.52
N PRO A 180 -15.06 22.20 -5.71
CA PRO A 180 -15.93 23.38 -5.79
C PRO A 180 -17.32 23.22 -5.14
N ASP A 181 -17.82 21.98 -5.07
CA ASP A 181 -19.09 21.64 -4.42
C ASP A 181 -18.98 21.49 -2.89
N GLY A 182 -17.77 21.69 -2.36
CA GLY A 182 -17.45 21.58 -0.95
C GLY A 182 -17.46 20.15 -0.40
N VAL A 183 -17.63 19.12 -1.24
CA VAL A 183 -17.71 17.71 -0.80
C VAL A 183 -16.31 17.12 -0.72
N GLU A 184 -15.97 16.55 0.43
CA GLU A 184 -14.73 15.79 0.60
C GLU A 184 -14.92 14.36 0.10
N ARG A 185 -13.96 13.85 -0.68
CA ARG A 185 -14.06 12.51 -1.29
C ARG A 185 -12.88 11.63 -0.95
N TYR A 186 -13.18 10.37 -0.63
CA TYR A 186 -12.20 9.39 -0.17
C TYR A 186 -12.36 8.05 -0.89
N VAL A 187 -11.25 7.38 -1.16
CA VAL A 187 -11.24 5.97 -1.59
C VAL A 187 -10.44 5.18 -0.58
N PHE A 188 -11.13 4.44 0.28
CA PHE A 188 -10.48 3.57 1.25
C PHE A 188 -10.20 2.21 0.62
N VAL A 189 -8.93 1.82 0.56
CA VAL A 189 -8.49 0.50 0.08
C VAL A 189 -7.85 -0.24 1.24
N SER A 190 -8.28 -1.48 1.52
CA SER A 190 -7.67 -2.28 2.58
C SER A 190 -7.44 -3.73 2.20
N ALA A 191 -6.26 -4.25 2.54
CA ALA A 191 -5.95 -5.65 2.32
C ALA A 191 -4.89 -6.15 3.31
N PRO A 192 -5.21 -7.13 4.18
CA PRO A 192 -4.16 -8.01 4.67
C PRO A 192 -3.62 -8.83 3.50
N HIS A 193 -2.50 -9.49 3.72
CA HIS A 193 -1.79 -10.19 2.67
C HIS A 193 -1.42 -11.63 3.05
N ILE A 194 -1.21 -12.46 2.04
CA ILE A 194 -0.78 -13.85 2.17
C ILE A 194 0.08 -14.22 0.98
N ALA A 195 1.04 -15.13 1.16
CA ALA A 195 1.78 -15.70 0.04
C ALA A 195 1.35 -17.13 -0.27
N ILE A 196 1.50 -17.54 -1.53
CA ILE A 196 1.38 -18.93 -1.97
C ILE A 196 2.61 -19.23 -2.84
N SER A 197 3.34 -20.30 -2.52
CA SER A 197 4.52 -20.68 -3.28
C SER A 197 4.17 -21.25 -4.66
N GLU A 198 5.17 -21.38 -5.53
CA GLU A 198 5.05 -22.07 -6.84
C GLU A 198 4.49 -23.51 -6.71
N LYS A 199 4.70 -24.13 -5.55
CA LYS A 199 4.25 -25.49 -5.23
C LYS A 199 2.83 -25.53 -4.66
N GLY A 200 2.17 -24.37 -4.53
CA GLY A 200 0.86 -24.23 -3.93
C GLY A 200 0.87 -24.24 -2.39
N GLU A 201 2.02 -23.99 -1.76
CA GLU A 201 2.12 -24.00 -0.31
C GLU A 201 1.73 -22.63 0.27
N ILE A 202 0.71 -22.62 1.13
CA ILE A 202 0.18 -21.41 1.74
C ILE A 202 1.14 -20.85 2.80
N GLY A 203 1.29 -19.52 2.79
CA GLY A 203 2.13 -18.77 3.70
C GLY A 203 3.61 -18.77 3.34
N LYS A 204 4.01 -19.40 2.22
CA LYS A 204 5.42 -19.54 1.81
C LYS A 204 5.73 -18.66 0.60
N CYS A 205 6.87 -17.97 0.65
CA CYS A 205 7.39 -17.15 -0.45
C CYS A 205 8.93 -17.18 -0.49
N TYR A 206 9.49 -16.68 -1.59
CA TYR A 206 10.93 -16.38 -1.69
C TYR A 206 11.13 -14.88 -1.65
N ARG A 207 12.05 -14.42 -0.79
CA ARG A 207 12.45 -13.00 -0.74
C ARG A 207 13.75 -12.80 -1.51
N PRO A 208 13.90 -11.68 -2.25
CA PRO A 208 15.13 -11.38 -2.98
C PRO A 208 16.37 -11.51 -2.09
N GLY A 209 17.39 -12.21 -2.60
CA GLY A 209 18.65 -12.42 -1.89
C GLY A 209 18.64 -13.46 -0.75
N ARG A 210 17.52 -14.18 -0.53
CA ARG A 210 17.44 -15.26 0.48
C ARG A 210 17.30 -16.63 -0.20
N LYS A 211 18.15 -17.57 0.19
CA LYS A 211 18.11 -18.97 -0.28
C LYS A 211 17.03 -19.82 0.40
N GLN A 212 16.56 -19.38 1.56
CA GLN A 212 15.62 -20.10 2.40
C GLN A 212 14.19 -19.60 2.15
N ILE A 213 13.23 -20.52 2.18
CA ILE A 213 11.82 -20.20 2.09
C ILE A 213 11.44 -19.28 3.25
N ASN A 214 10.80 -18.16 2.93
CA ASN A 214 10.29 -17.18 3.86
C ASN A 214 8.77 -17.29 3.98
N ALA A 215 8.20 -16.38 4.78
CA ALA A 215 6.82 -16.40 5.19
C ALA A 215 6.13 -15.04 4.95
N ALA A 216 4.86 -15.08 4.56
CA ALA A 216 3.98 -13.91 4.45
C ALA A 216 2.50 -14.31 4.61
N CYS A 217 1.71 -13.64 5.45
CA CYS A 217 2.07 -12.58 6.40
C CYS A 217 2.83 -13.14 7.61
N GLY A 218 4.02 -12.59 7.92
CA GLY A 218 4.83 -13.05 9.05
C GLY A 218 4.15 -12.90 10.41
N ALA A 219 3.39 -11.83 10.62
CA ALA A 219 2.70 -11.58 11.88
C ALA A 219 1.52 -12.54 12.12
N LEU A 220 0.73 -12.81 11.07
CA LEU A 220 -0.35 -13.79 11.15
C LEU A 220 0.20 -15.20 11.36
N LEU A 221 1.31 -15.54 10.71
CA LEU A 221 2.01 -16.82 10.95
C LEU A 221 2.56 -16.94 12.36
N ALA A 222 3.10 -15.87 12.94
CA ALA A 222 3.55 -15.87 14.33
C ALA A 222 2.38 -16.14 15.30
N MET A 223 1.24 -15.47 15.11
CA MET A 223 0.03 -15.75 15.87
C MET A 223 -0.47 -17.19 15.68
N LEU A 224 -0.46 -17.69 14.44
CA LEU A 224 -0.87 -19.06 14.12
C LEU A 224 0.01 -20.10 14.83
N GLY A 225 1.33 -19.90 14.82
CA GLY A 225 2.27 -20.77 15.55
C GLY A 225 1.98 -20.79 17.04
N GLU A 226 1.75 -19.63 17.67
CA GLU A 226 1.41 -19.57 19.09
C GLU A 226 0.07 -20.21 19.43
N LEU A 227 -0.92 -20.12 18.53
CA LEU A 227 -2.20 -20.81 18.67
C LEU A 227 -2.02 -22.34 18.58
N GLN A 228 -1.24 -22.81 17.61
CA GLN A 228 -0.91 -24.24 17.44
C GLN A 228 -0.16 -24.81 18.64
N ASP A 229 0.73 -24.02 19.24
CA ASP A 229 1.50 -24.39 20.43
C ASP A 229 0.70 -24.27 21.73
N GLY A 230 -0.50 -23.68 21.69
CA GLY A 230 -1.33 -23.42 22.87
C GLY A 230 -0.74 -22.37 23.82
N LYS A 231 0.09 -21.45 23.31
CA LYS A 231 0.86 -20.47 24.10
C LYS A 231 0.67 -19.02 23.63
N LEU A 232 -0.51 -18.71 23.10
CA LEU A 232 -0.83 -17.37 22.61
C LEU A 232 -0.57 -16.29 23.67
N GLN A 233 0.33 -15.35 23.33
CA GLN A 233 0.63 -14.20 24.16
C GLN A 233 -0.37 -13.08 23.88
N VAL A 234 -1.25 -12.82 24.86
CA VAL A 234 -2.30 -11.80 24.77
C VAL A 234 -2.03 -10.58 25.66
N THR A 235 -0.95 -10.58 26.43
CA THR A 235 -0.54 -9.44 27.23
C THR A 235 -0.02 -8.34 26.31
N LEU A 236 -0.33 -7.08 26.63
CA LEU A 236 0.18 -5.94 25.87
C LEU A 236 1.68 -5.76 26.14
N ASP A 237 2.51 -6.05 25.14
CA ASP A 237 3.94 -5.73 25.18
C ASP A 237 4.15 -4.30 24.64
N THR A 238 4.71 -3.42 25.46
CA THR A 238 4.98 -2.03 25.07
C THR A 238 6.08 -1.90 24.02
N THR A 239 6.90 -2.92 23.84
CA THR A 239 7.93 -2.99 22.79
C THR A 239 7.42 -3.65 21.51
N ASP A 240 6.29 -4.37 21.58
CA ASP A 240 5.64 -5.04 20.45
C ASP A 240 4.13 -4.76 20.40
N LEU A 241 3.80 -3.48 20.40
CA LEU A 241 2.42 -2.98 20.56
C LEU A 241 1.51 -3.39 19.40
N GLU A 242 2.01 -3.35 18.15
CA GLU A 242 1.19 -3.60 16.97
C GLU A 242 0.74 -5.07 16.93
N ILE A 243 1.65 -6.02 17.17
CA ILE A 243 1.28 -7.45 17.17
C ILE A 243 0.44 -7.81 18.40
N SER A 244 0.72 -7.21 19.56
CA SER A 244 -0.04 -7.47 20.79
C SER A 244 -1.51 -7.09 20.61
N LYS A 245 -1.77 -5.89 20.06
CA LYS A 245 -3.12 -5.43 19.73
C LYS A 245 -3.79 -6.30 18.68
N MET A 246 -3.05 -6.62 17.61
CA MET A 246 -3.53 -7.50 16.54
C MET A 246 -4.02 -8.84 17.10
N LYS A 247 -3.22 -9.52 17.94
CA LYS A 247 -3.59 -10.80 18.58
C LYS A 247 -4.83 -10.66 19.45
N GLN A 248 -4.88 -9.65 20.32
CA GLN A 248 -6.02 -9.41 21.21
C GLN A 248 -7.33 -9.23 20.44
N GLN A 249 -7.31 -8.49 19.33
CA GLN A 249 -8.50 -8.19 18.55
C GLN A 249 -8.91 -9.36 17.64
N LEU A 250 -7.94 -10.06 17.03
CA LEU A 250 -8.22 -11.19 16.15
C LEU A 250 -8.87 -12.38 16.87
N LEU A 251 -8.63 -12.54 18.17
CA LEU A 251 -9.25 -13.60 18.96
C LEU A 251 -10.79 -13.57 18.91
N GLY A 252 -11.39 -12.39 18.77
CA GLY A 252 -12.85 -12.25 18.71
C GLY A 252 -13.51 -12.85 17.47
N TYR A 253 -12.72 -13.26 16.46
CA TYR A 253 -13.22 -13.80 15.19
C TYR A 253 -13.23 -15.34 15.14
N PHE A 254 -12.81 -16.01 16.22
CA PHE A 254 -12.71 -17.47 16.28
C PHE A 254 -13.44 -18.05 17.48
N THR A 255 -13.90 -19.28 17.33
CA THR A 255 -14.53 -20.02 18.43
C THR A 255 -13.46 -20.50 19.41
N TYR A 256 -13.76 -20.48 20.71
CA TYR A 256 -12.86 -21.01 21.73
C TYR A 256 -12.48 -22.48 21.43
N GLY A 257 -11.18 -22.77 21.46
CA GLY A 257 -10.62 -24.10 21.19
C GLY A 257 -10.37 -24.41 19.71
N GLU A 258 -10.81 -23.57 18.78
CA GLU A 258 -10.52 -23.70 17.36
C GLU A 258 -9.15 -23.08 17.04
N VAL A 259 -8.31 -23.81 16.29
CA VAL A 259 -7.08 -23.27 15.70
C VAL A 259 -7.35 -23.03 14.21
N PRO A 260 -7.45 -21.77 13.74
CA PRO A 260 -7.75 -21.49 12.36
C PRO A 260 -6.59 -21.86 11.44
N THR A 261 -6.88 -22.10 10.16
CA THR A 261 -5.87 -22.11 9.10
C THR A 261 -5.35 -20.70 8.83
N LEU A 262 -4.19 -20.56 8.17
CA LEU A 262 -3.67 -19.24 7.77
C LEU A 262 -4.66 -18.48 6.88
N VAL A 263 -5.36 -19.16 5.97
CA VAL A 263 -6.37 -18.53 5.10
C VAL A 263 -7.53 -17.97 5.92
N GLN A 264 -8.05 -18.74 6.90
CA GLN A 264 -9.08 -18.26 7.81
C GLN A 264 -8.59 -17.07 8.64
N LEU A 265 -7.34 -17.12 9.10
CA LEU A 265 -6.71 -16.04 9.86
C LEU A 265 -6.55 -14.76 9.02
N THR A 266 -6.11 -14.86 7.77
CA THR A 266 -6.02 -13.72 6.84
C THR A 266 -7.39 -13.14 6.52
N LYS A 267 -8.42 -13.98 6.29
CA LYS A 267 -9.79 -13.51 6.07
C LYS A 267 -10.41 -12.87 7.32
N ALA A 268 -10.05 -13.32 8.51
CA ALA A 268 -10.43 -12.67 9.77
C ALA A 268 -9.70 -11.33 9.95
N SER A 269 -8.41 -11.26 9.61
CA SER A 269 -7.62 -10.02 9.57
C SER A 269 -8.28 -8.96 8.71
N ARG A 270 -8.81 -9.34 7.54
CA ARG A 270 -9.56 -8.43 6.66
C ARG A 270 -10.78 -7.86 7.38
N ARG A 271 -11.63 -8.72 7.96
CA ARG A 271 -12.82 -8.29 8.72
C ARG A 271 -12.47 -7.37 9.88
N LEU A 272 -11.37 -7.65 10.60
CA LEU A 272 -10.89 -6.77 11.66
C LEU A 272 -10.49 -5.38 11.16
N ILE A 273 -9.82 -5.30 10.00
CA ILE A 273 -9.46 -4.02 9.40
C ILE A 273 -10.71 -3.23 9.02
N GLU A 274 -11.74 -3.90 8.49
CA GLU A 274 -13.05 -3.30 8.19
C GLU A 274 -13.70 -2.73 9.45
N ASP A 275 -13.81 -3.55 10.51
CA ASP A 275 -14.42 -3.14 11.78
C ASP A 275 -13.65 -1.98 12.43
N GLN A 276 -12.31 -1.96 12.32
CA GLN A 276 -11.48 -0.84 12.78
C GLN A 276 -11.77 0.45 12.00
N LEU A 277 -11.87 0.37 10.67
CA LEU A 277 -12.16 1.51 9.81
C LEU A 277 -13.58 2.04 10.07
N GLU A 278 -14.58 1.17 10.14
CA GLU A 278 -15.96 1.54 10.46
C GLU A 278 -16.05 2.20 11.84
N ALA A 279 -15.40 1.65 12.87
CA ALA A 279 -15.39 2.23 14.21
C ALA A 279 -14.71 3.61 14.27
N ILE A 280 -13.64 3.82 13.48
CA ILE A 280 -12.96 5.12 13.38
C ILE A 280 -13.85 6.14 12.65
N LEU A 281 -14.44 5.75 11.52
CA LEU A 281 -15.30 6.61 10.69
C LEU A 281 -16.62 6.97 11.40
N ALA A 282 -17.19 6.05 12.18
CA ALA A 282 -18.38 6.31 13.00
C ALA A 282 -18.16 7.40 14.07
N ALA A 283 -16.89 7.70 14.42
CA ALA A 283 -16.54 8.77 15.35
C ALA A 283 -16.29 10.13 14.66
N LYS A 284 -16.53 10.23 13.35
CA LYS A 284 -16.33 11.45 12.55
C LYS A 284 -17.67 12.00 12.05
N ASP A 285 -17.72 13.31 11.80
CA ASP A 285 -18.82 13.89 11.02
C ASP A 285 -18.57 13.61 9.54
N LEU A 286 -19.47 12.83 8.93
CA LEU A 286 -19.41 12.41 7.54
C LEU A 286 -20.52 13.06 6.70
N SER A 287 -21.24 14.03 7.26
CA SER A 287 -22.42 14.65 6.62
C SER A 287 -22.11 15.31 5.28
N ASN A 288 -20.87 15.75 5.08
CA ASN A 288 -20.41 16.40 3.85
C ASN A 288 -19.31 15.60 3.12
N THR A 289 -19.36 14.27 3.22
CA THR A 289 -18.38 13.37 2.63
C THR A 289 -19.03 12.41 1.64
N GLU A 290 -18.27 12.03 0.61
CA GLU A 290 -18.54 10.86 -0.21
C GLU A 290 -17.34 9.93 -0.13
N PHE A 291 -17.56 8.63 -0.03
CA PHE A 291 -16.43 7.72 -0.05
C PHE A 291 -16.78 6.37 -0.65
N ALA A 292 -15.75 5.72 -1.17
CA ALA A 292 -15.78 4.32 -1.49
C ALA A 292 -14.94 3.53 -0.53
N PHE A 293 -15.32 2.28 -0.31
CA PHE A 293 -14.58 1.33 0.49
C PHE A 293 -14.38 0.05 -0.31
N VAL A 294 -13.12 -0.34 -0.50
CA VAL A 294 -12.73 -1.55 -1.19
C VAL A 294 -11.84 -2.37 -0.27
N SER A 295 -12.25 -3.59 0.03
CA SER A 295 -11.47 -4.50 0.87
C SER A 295 -11.38 -5.89 0.27
N GLY A 296 -10.26 -6.55 0.53
CA GLY A 296 -9.96 -7.86 -0.02
C GLY A 296 -8.79 -8.52 0.67
N VAL A 297 -8.12 -9.44 -0.03
CA VAL A 297 -6.86 -10.04 0.39
C VAL A 297 -5.86 -9.91 -0.75
N GLN A 298 -4.69 -9.39 -0.45
CA GLN A 298 -3.55 -9.38 -1.36
C GLN A 298 -2.88 -10.76 -1.34
N VAL A 299 -2.73 -11.40 -2.49
CA VAL A 299 -2.15 -12.74 -2.63
C VAL A 299 -0.88 -12.66 -3.44
N HIS A 300 0.25 -12.93 -2.79
CA HIS A 300 1.57 -12.93 -3.42
C HIS A 300 1.88 -14.29 -4.03
N GLY A 301 2.23 -14.30 -5.31
CA GLY A 301 2.65 -15.47 -6.06
C GLY A 301 4.16 -15.51 -6.35
N PRO A 302 4.59 -16.53 -7.12
CA PRO A 302 5.96 -16.64 -7.62
C PRO A 302 6.39 -15.42 -8.45
N ASP A 303 7.71 -15.21 -8.57
CA ASP A 303 8.32 -14.20 -9.46
C ASP A 303 7.87 -12.75 -9.26
N GLY A 304 7.31 -12.43 -8.08
CA GLY A 304 6.83 -11.07 -7.77
C GLY A 304 5.49 -10.75 -8.41
N PHE A 305 4.68 -11.76 -8.73
CA PHE A 305 3.36 -11.52 -9.31
C PHE A 305 2.28 -11.60 -8.25
N ASN A 306 1.45 -10.56 -8.23
CA ASN A 306 0.49 -10.36 -7.17
C ASN A 306 -0.94 -10.34 -7.70
N PHE A 307 -1.82 -10.88 -6.89
CA PHE A 307 -3.25 -10.93 -7.14
C PHE A 307 -4.00 -10.23 -6.01
N PHE A 308 -5.19 -9.76 -6.32
CA PHE A 308 -6.12 -9.24 -5.36
C PHE A 308 -7.40 -10.07 -5.38
N TRP A 309 -7.81 -10.53 -4.20
CA TRP A 309 -9.11 -11.15 -4.00
C TRP A 309 -10.10 -10.13 -3.40
N PRO A 310 -11.01 -9.56 -4.19
CA PRO A 310 -11.98 -8.59 -3.69
C PRO A 310 -13.07 -9.27 -2.84
N ALA A 311 -13.41 -8.68 -1.71
CA ALA A 311 -14.39 -9.23 -0.77
C ALA A 311 -15.54 -8.26 -0.47
N VAL A 312 -15.24 -6.98 -0.27
CA VAL A 312 -16.21 -5.94 0.02
C VAL A 312 -15.93 -4.76 -0.89
N PHE A 313 -16.96 -4.28 -1.56
CA PHE A 313 -16.91 -3.04 -2.31
C PHE A 313 -18.23 -2.29 -2.15
N TYR A 314 -18.19 -1.07 -1.65
CA TYR A 314 -19.36 -0.22 -1.60
C TYR A 314 -19.00 1.25 -1.77
N ILE A 315 -20.02 2.03 -2.14
CA ILE A 315 -19.94 3.48 -2.30
C ILE A 315 -20.99 4.12 -1.39
N ARG A 316 -20.60 5.18 -0.70
CA ARG A 316 -21.49 6.01 0.11
C ARG A 316 -21.49 7.43 -0.43
N LYS A 317 -22.63 7.82 -1.02
CA LYS A 317 -22.88 9.19 -1.49
C LYS A 317 -23.47 10.07 -0.40
N ARG A 318 -23.25 11.38 -0.51
CA ARG A 318 -23.73 12.36 0.46
C ARG A 318 -25.26 12.32 0.50
N GLY A 319 -25.81 12.14 1.70
CA GLY A 319 -27.26 12.07 1.90
C GLY A 319 -27.93 10.79 1.37
N SER A 320 -27.15 9.82 0.89
CA SER A 320 -27.65 8.55 0.34
C SER A 320 -27.27 7.37 1.22
N ALA A 321 -28.02 6.27 1.10
CA ALA A 321 -27.64 4.99 1.68
C ALA A 321 -26.37 4.44 1.01
N ARG A 322 -25.70 3.51 1.69
CA ARG A 322 -24.61 2.69 1.13
C ARG A 322 -25.14 1.92 -0.08
N VAL A 323 -24.37 1.91 -1.16
CA VAL A 323 -24.61 1.10 -2.36
C VAL A 323 -23.50 0.06 -2.43
N ASP A 324 -23.86 -1.21 -2.22
CA ASP A 324 -22.94 -2.33 -2.39
C ASP A 324 -22.74 -2.64 -3.87
N ILE A 325 -21.48 -2.84 -4.26
CA ILE A 325 -21.08 -3.27 -5.59
C ILE A 325 -20.76 -4.76 -5.50
N ASP A 326 -21.41 -5.57 -6.34
CA ASP A 326 -21.09 -6.99 -6.40
C ASP A 326 -19.68 -7.18 -6.98
N VAL A 327 -18.80 -7.76 -6.18
CA VAL A 327 -17.43 -8.03 -6.61
C VAL A 327 -17.37 -9.05 -7.75
N GLN A 328 -18.41 -9.87 -7.94
CA GLN A 328 -18.51 -10.79 -9.08
C GLN A 328 -18.73 -10.04 -10.40
N ASP A 329 -19.41 -8.88 -10.37
CA ASP A 329 -19.56 -8.03 -11.55
C ASP A 329 -18.20 -7.49 -11.98
N LEU A 330 -17.29 -7.20 -11.04
CA LEU A 330 -15.90 -6.84 -11.38
C LEU A 330 -15.18 -8.02 -12.05
N VAL A 331 -15.32 -9.23 -11.53
CA VAL A 331 -14.67 -10.42 -12.09
C VAL A 331 -15.05 -10.62 -13.57
N ALA A 332 -16.33 -10.39 -13.91
CA ALA A 332 -16.86 -10.58 -15.25
C ALA A 332 -16.40 -9.55 -16.30
N VAL A 333 -15.93 -8.37 -15.88
CA VAL A 333 -15.46 -7.33 -16.81
C VAL A 333 -14.15 -7.76 -17.48
N ASP A 334 -14.09 -7.68 -18.80
CA ASP A 334 -12.82 -7.80 -19.53
C ASP A 334 -11.97 -6.54 -19.26
N ALA A 335 -10.82 -6.72 -18.62
CA ALA A 335 -9.91 -5.63 -18.33
C ALA A 335 -9.05 -5.20 -19.53
N THR A 336 -9.08 -5.94 -20.64
CA THR A 336 -8.18 -5.72 -21.79
C THR A 336 -8.31 -4.29 -22.32
N GLU A 337 -9.52 -3.82 -22.60
CA GLU A 337 -9.76 -2.45 -23.09
C GLU A 337 -9.42 -1.39 -22.05
N LEU A 338 -9.68 -1.67 -20.75
CA LEU A 338 -9.38 -0.74 -19.67
C LEU A 338 -7.86 -0.54 -19.53
N LEU A 339 -7.12 -1.64 -19.56
CA LEU A 339 -5.67 -1.64 -19.46
C LEU A 339 -5.04 -0.98 -20.68
N GLN A 340 -5.55 -1.23 -21.90
CA GLN A 340 -5.10 -0.51 -23.10
C GLN A 340 -5.25 1.02 -22.97
N GLY A 341 -6.30 1.52 -22.29
CA GLY A 341 -6.53 2.95 -22.07
C GLY A 341 -5.68 3.59 -20.97
N LEU A 342 -5.13 2.79 -20.03
CA LEU A 342 -4.27 3.27 -18.93
C LEU A 342 -2.86 3.63 -19.39
N TYR A 343 -2.43 3.08 -20.52
CA TYR A 343 -1.12 3.31 -21.09
C TYR A 343 -1.14 4.54 -22.02
N ALA A 344 -0.84 5.70 -21.43
CA ALA A 344 -0.90 7.00 -22.12
C ALA A 344 0.14 7.17 -23.24
N SER A 345 1.22 6.37 -23.26
CA SER A 345 2.21 6.37 -24.34
C SER A 345 2.00 5.20 -25.28
N ASP A 346 2.25 5.39 -26.57
CA ASP A 346 2.17 4.32 -27.58
C ASP A 346 3.13 3.16 -27.25
N LEU A 347 4.23 3.45 -26.54
CA LEU A 347 5.12 2.43 -26.01
C LEU A 347 4.44 1.56 -24.94
N ALA A 348 3.76 2.17 -23.98
CA ALA A 348 3.13 1.40 -22.92
C ALA A 348 1.95 0.56 -23.44
N LYS A 349 1.24 1.04 -24.48
CA LYS A 349 0.22 0.25 -25.19
C LYS A 349 0.81 -0.98 -25.87
N VAL A 350 1.95 -0.83 -26.56
CA VAL A 350 2.58 -1.99 -27.20
C VAL A 350 3.12 -2.97 -26.16
N MET A 351 3.70 -2.48 -25.06
CA MET A 351 4.19 -3.33 -23.97
C MET A 351 3.08 -4.21 -23.39
N PHE A 352 1.86 -3.66 -23.28
CA PHE A 352 0.69 -4.41 -22.85
C PHE A 352 0.32 -5.56 -23.81
N VAL A 353 0.23 -5.28 -25.12
CA VAL A 353 -0.13 -6.33 -26.10
C VAL A 353 1.00 -7.34 -26.33
N VAL A 354 2.26 -6.92 -26.17
CA VAL A 354 3.42 -7.83 -26.12
C VAL A 354 3.28 -8.78 -24.96
N ALA A 355 2.97 -8.27 -23.77
CA ALA A 355 2.77 -9.11 -22.61
C ALA A 355 1.65 -10.15 -22.81
N GLN A 356 0.60 -9.84 -23.58
CA GLN A 356 -0.49 -10.76 -23.93
C GLN A 356 -0.10 -11.84 -24.93
N GLY A 357 1.06 -11.73 -25.59
CA GLY A 357 1.41 -12.58 -26.71
C GLY A 357 0.64 -12.26 -28.00
N ASP A 358 0.08 -11.05 -28.13
CA ASP A 358 -0.68 -10.66 -29.33
C ASP A 358 0.26 -10.15 -30.43
N LEU A 359 0.81 -11.10 -31.19
CA LEU A 359 1.67 -10.80 -32.34
C LEU A 359 0.99 -9.89 -33.38
N ARG A 360 -0.34 -9.95 -33.56
CA ARG A 360 -1.02 -9.14 -34.58
C ARG A 360 -1.02 -7.66 -34.17
N ALA A 361 -1.30 -7.40 -32.90
CA ALA A 361 -1.26 -6.04 -32.37
C ALA A 361 0.17 -5.49 -32.37
N VAL A 362 1.17 -6.31 -32.06
CA VAL A 362 2.59 -5.91 -32.16
C VAL A 362 2.97 -5.63 -33.61
N ALA A 363 2.55 -6.48 -34.55
CA ALA A 363 2.83 -6.27 -35.97
C ALA A 363 2.22 -4.96 -36.49
N GLN A 364 0.97 -4.68 -36.15
CA GLN A 364 0.33 -3.42 -36.50
C GLN A 364 1.09 -2.22 -35.94
N TRP A 365 1.53 -2.28 -34.68
CA TRP A 365 2.31 -1.19 -34.05
C TRP A 365 3.64 -0.92 -34.78
N VAL A 366 4.33 -1.97 -35.24
CA VAL A 366 5.54 -1.84 -36.06
C VAL A 366 5.22 -1.27 -37.46
N GLU A 367 4.13 -1.75 -38.08
CA GLU A 367 3.67 -1.27 -39.39
C GLU A 367 3.23 0.20 -39.37
N ASP A 368 2.72 0.68 -38.23
CA ASP A 368 2.35 2.07 -37.99
C ASP A 368 3.57 3.01 -37.87
N GLY A 369 4.79 2.47 -37.98
CA GLY A 369 6.04 3.24 -38.00
C GLY A 369 6.59 3.59 -36.61
N SER A 370 6.15 2.87 -35.57
CA SER A 370 6.61 3.09 -34.20
C SER A 370 8.07 2.67 -34.03
N ASP A 371 8.77 3.33 -33.10
CA ASP A 371 10.16 2.99 -32.78
C ASP A 371 10.25 1.66 -32.02
N VAL A 372 10.64 0.59 -32.74
CA VAL A 372 10.85 -0.76 -32.21
C VAL A 372 11.86 -0.85 -31.07
N ASN A 373 12.73 0.17 -30.93
CA ASN A 373 13.76 0.27 -29.89
C ASN A 373 13.39 1.25 -28.78
N ALA A 374 12.17 1.78 -28.77
CA ALA A 374 11.70 2.67 -27.74
C ALA A 374 11.81 2.02 -26.35
N GLN A 375 12.26 2.81 -25.39
CA GLN A 375 12.49 2.41 -24.01
C GLN A 375 11.47 3.07 -23.08
N ASP A 376 10.96 2.31 -22.13
CA ASP A 376 10.12 2.85 -21.07
C ASP A 376 10.94 3.66 -20.06
N THR A 377 10.31 4.12 -18.99
CA THR A 377 10.97 4.88 -17.93
C THR A 377 12.07 4.10 -17.20
N ASP A 378 12.14 2.78 -17.37
CA ASP A 378 13.13 1.87 -16.79
C ASP A 378 14.16 1.37 -17.81
N GLY A 379 14.16 1.93 -19.03
CA GLY A 379 15.06 1.50 -20.08
C GLY A 379 14.64 0.18 -20.73
N VAL A 380 13.47 -0.37 -20.40
CA VAL A 380 12.98 -1.64 -20.93
C VAL A 380 12.47 -1.42 -22.34
N THR A 381 12.95 -2.24 -23.29
CA THR A 381 12.44 -2.25 -24.68
C THR A 381 11.31 -3.26 -24.86
N VAL A 382 10.57 -3.11 -25.96
CA VAL A 382 9.53 -4.06 -26.39
C VAL A 382 10.10 -5.48 -26.54
N LEU A 383 11.35 -5.59 -27.01
CA LEU A 383 12.06 -6.86 -27.15
C LEU A 383 12.42 -7.46 -25.78
N ASN A 384 12.82 -6.64 -24.80
CA ASN A 384 13.03 -7.09 -23.42
C ASN A 384 11.75 -7.67 -22.83
N ALA A 385 10.62 -6.98 -23.02
CA ALA A 385 9.32 -7.45 -22.54
C ALA A 385 8.87 -8.75 -23.23
N ALA A 386 9.03 -8.86 -24.54
CA ALA A 386 8.70 -10.09 -25.28
C ALA A 386 9.54 -11.29 -24.79
N ALA A 387 10.84 -11.05 -24.55
CA ALA A 387 11.76 -12.06 -24.05
C ALA A 387 11.46 -12.46 -22.60
N ALA A 388 11.15 -11.49 -21.73
CA ALA A 388 10.77 -11.71 -20.32
C ALA A 388 9.50 -12.55 -20.14
N ASN A 389 8.64 -12.57 -21.17
CA ASN A 389 7.38 -13.31 -21.22
C ASN A 389 7.42 -14.56 -22.11
N GLY A 390 8.55 -14.85 -22.76
CA GLY A 390 8.73 -16.07 -23.53
C GLY A 390 8.00 -16.12 -24.88
N HIS A 391 7.53 -14.97 -25.38
CA HIS A 391 6.77 -14.87 -26.64
C HIS A 391 7.72 -14.93 -27.85
N LYS A 392 8.15 -16.15 -28.19
CA LYS A 392 9.18 -16.43 -29.21
C LYS A 392 8.85 -15.86 -30.59
N ASP A 393 7.58 -15.92 -30.96
CA ASP A 393 7.04 -15.38 -32.20
C ASP A 393 7.15 -13.85 -32.24
N ILE A 394 6.82 -13.17 -31.15
CA ILE A 394 7.00 -11.72 -31.00
C ILE A 394 8.48 -11.34 -30.99
N VAL A 395 9.32 -12.08 -30.26
CA VAL A 395 10.78 -11.88 -30.25
C VAL A 395 11.34 -11.98 -31.67
N PHE A 396 10.97 -13.03 -32.41
CA PHE A 396 11.42 -13.23 -33.78
C PHE A 396 10.93 -12.11 -34.71
N TYR A 397 9.66 -11.71 -34.56
CA TYR A 397 9.08 -10.62 -35.33
C TYR A 397 9.80 -9.29 -35.07
N LEU A 398 10.01 -8.90 -33.82
CA LEU A 398 10.72 -7.67 -33.47
C LEU A 398 12.16 -7.66 -33.99
N LEU A 399 12.89 -8.77 -33.86
CA LEU A 399 14.27 -8.89 -34.38
C LEU A 399 14.34 -8.76 -35.90
N THR A 400 13.37 -9.35 -36.61
CA THR A 400 13.29 -9.23 -38.08
C THR A 400 12.90 -7.82 -38.55
N HIS A 401 12.34 -7.01 -37.66
CA HIS A 401 11.97 -5.61 -37.90
C HIS A 401 12.90 -4.60 -37.22
N GLY A 402 14.13 -5.01 -36.88
CA GLY A 402 15.21 -4.08 -36.49
C GLY A 402 15.29 -3.75 -35.00
N ALA A 403 14.63 -4.54 -34.13
CA ALA A 403 14.87 -4.44 -32.70
C ALA A 403 16.32 -4.83 -32.34
N ASP A 404 16.99 -4.00 -31.54
CA ASP A 404 18.39 -4.17 -31.15
C ASP A 404 18.50 -4.97 -29.84
N PRO A 405 19.00 -6.22 -29.87
CA PRO A 405 19.13 -7.05 -28.68
C PRO A 405 20.25 -6.60 -27.72
N SER A 406 21.03 -5.58 -28.08
CA SER A 406 22.11 -5.05 -27.25
C SER A 406 21.65 -3.96 -26.27
N ILE A 407 20.44 -3.43 -26.43
CA ILE A 407 19.89 -2.41 -25.54
C ILE A 407 19.64 -3.02 -24.15
N LEU A 408 20.11 -2.32 -23.12
CA LEU A 408 20.02 -2.75 -21.74
C LEU A 408 19.03 -1.87 -20.96
N ASP A 409 18.27 -2.47 -20.06
CA ASP A 409 17.45 -1.74 -19.08
C ASP A 409 18.35 -1.01 -18.06
N HIS A 410 17.75 -0.17 -17.22
CA HIS A 410 18.48 0.56 -16.17
C HIS A 410 19.14 -0.35 -15.11
N ARG A 411 18.83 -1.66 -15.11
CA ARG A 411 19.48 -2.68 -14.28
C ARG A 411 20.61 -3.40 -15.03
N GLY A 412 20.94 -2.99 -16.26
CA GLY A 412 21.97 -3.60 -17.10
C GLY A 412 21.56 -4.93 -17.71
N ARG A 413 20.25 -5.19 -17.88
CA ARG A 413 19.71 -6.44 -18.41
C ARG A 413 19.22 -6.24 -19.83
N GLY A 414 19.66 -7.10 -20.74
CA GLY A 414 19.14 -7.19 -22.10
C GLY A 414 18.07 -8.28 -22.24
N PRO A 415 17.49 -8.44 -23.44
CA PRO A 415 16.45 -9.43 -23.70
C PRO A 415 16.83 -10.87 -23.31
N LEU A 416 18.10 -11.26 -23.51
CA LEU A 416 18.58 -12.59 -23.13
C LEU A 416 18.55 -12.80 -21.62
N GLN A 417 19.00 -11.82 -20.84
CA GLN A 417 18.97 -11.90 -19.38
C GLN A 417 17.54 -11.93 -18.85
N GLU A 418 16.62 -11.20 -19.48
CA GLU A 418 15.19 -11.23 -19.14
C GLU A 418 14.54 -12.58 -19.48
N ALA A 419 14.85 -13.18 -20.64
CA ALA A 419 14.38 -14.51 -21.00
C ALA A 419 14.83 -15.58 -19.98
N VAL A 420 16.12 -15.55 -19.62
CA VAL A 420 16.68 -16.46 -18.61
C VAL A 420 16.03 -16.24 -17.24
N ALA A 421 15.81 -14.99 -16.84
CA ALA A 421 15.12 -14.66 -15.60
C ALA A 421 13.65 -15.14 -15.60
N GLY A 422 13.00 -15.18 -16.77
CA GLY A 422 11.67 -15.75 -16.96
C GLY A 422 11.64 -17.27 -17.13
N GLY A 423 12.78 -17.95 -17.14
CA GLY A 423 12.85 -19.41 -17.33
C GLY A 423 12.67 -19.87 -18.79
N PHE A 424 12.83 -18.96 -19.75
CA PHE A 424 12.66 -19.22 -21.17
C PHE A 424 14.01 -19.50 -21.85
N GLN A 425 13.97 -20.42 -22.83
CA GLN A 425 15.13 -20.85 -23.64
C GLN A 425 15.09 -20.26 -25.04
#